data_AF-A0A969V395-F1
#
_entry.id   AF-A0A969V395-F1
#
_cell.length_a   1.000
_cell.length_b   1.000
_cell.length_c   1.000
_cell.angle_alpha   90.00
_cell.angle_beta   90.00
_cell.angle_gamma   90.00
#
_symmetry.space_group_name_H-M   'P 1'
#
loop_
_entity.id
_entity.type
_entity.pdbx_description
1 polymer ?
#
loop_
_entity_poly.entity_id
_entity_poly.type
_entity_poly.pdbx_seq_one_letter_code
_entity_poly.pdbx_strand_id
1 'polypeptide(L)' 'MTPYEKLVSLKNYEQYLRKDMTADALACYANAMTDQEAARQFQTARQIIFAKIFATSKTA' A
#
# COMPACT_ATOMS: atom_id res chain seq x y z
N MET A 1 -10.37 -8.86 2.40
CA MET A 1 -9.22 -9.08 3.30
C MET A 1 -8.04 -8.23 2.85
N THR A 2 -7.97 -7.04 3.42
CA THR A 2 -6.88 -6.08 3.22
C THR A 2 -5.64 -6.52 4.01
N PRO A 3 -4.43 -6.03 3.66
CA PRO A 3 -3.23 -6.28 4.43
C PRO A 3 -3.36 -5.88 5.91
N TYR A 4 -4.11 -4.82 6.20
CA TYR A 4 -4.42 -4.39 7.56
C TYR A 4 -5.29 -5.43 8.31
N GLU A 5 -6.35 -5.94 7.67
CA GLU A 5 -7.19 -7.00 8.26
C GLU A 5 -6.38 -8.28 8.54
N LYS A 6 -5.40 -8.61 7.69
CA LYS A 6 -4.46 -9.72 7.96
C LYS A 6 -3.61 -9.45 9.19
N LEU A 7 -3.08 -8.24 9.34
CA LEU A 7 -2.23 -7.87 10.46
C LEU A 7 -2.99 -7.93 11.79
N VAL A 8 -4.20 -7.37 11.83
CA VAL A 8 -5.07 -7.36 13.03
C VAL A 8 -5.50 -8.76 13.44
N SER A 9 -5.58 -9.71 12.50
CA SER A 9 -5.89 -11.11 12.82
C SER A 9 -4.79 -11.84 13.60
N LEU A 10 -3.57 -11.29 13.65
CA LEU A 10 -2.46 -11.84 14.43
C LEU A 10 -2.60 -11.46 15.91
N LYS A 11 -2.38 -12.42 16.81
CA LYS A 11 -2.28 -12.11 18.25
C LYS A 11 -1.10 -11.17 18.51
N ASN A 12 -1.34 -10.15 19.33
CA ASN A 12 -0.33 -9.16 19.75
C ASN A 12 0.38 -8.46 18.57
N TYR A 13 -0.31 -8.19 17.46
CA TYR A 13 0.30 -7.57 16.28
C TYR A 13 0.94 -6.20 16.58
N GLU A 14 0.45 -5.51 17.61
CA GLU A 14 0.96 -4.22 18.10
C GLU A 14 2.46 -4.28 18.44
N GLN A 15 2.98 -5.44 18.84
CA GLN A 15 4.41 -5.63 19.14
C GLN A 15 5.31 -5.50 17.89
N TYR A 16 4.73 -5.68 16.70
CA TYR A 16 5.44 -5.57 15.43
C TYR A 16 5.35 -4.15 14.84
N LEU A 17 4.61 -3.25 15.49
CA LEU A 17 4.56 -1.86 15.09
C LEU A 17 5.89 -1.17 15.39
N ARG A 18 6.19 -0.16 14.58
CA ARG A 18 7.31 0.72 14.86
C ARG A 18 7.03 1.48 16.16
N LYS A 19 8.09 1.83 16.90
CA LYS A 19 7.99 2.54 18.19
C LYS A 19 7.25 3.88 18.13
N ASP A 20 7.18 4.48 16.94
CA ASP A 20 6.50 5.74 16.65
C ASP A 20 5.08 5.56 16.09
N MET A 21 4.58 4.33 16.00
CA MET A 21 3.30 4.00 15.40
C MET A 21 2.37 3.35 16.41
N THR A 22 1.18 3.91 16.61
CA THR A 22 0.13 3.32 17.45
C THR A 22 -0.84 2.49 16.62
N ALA A 23 -1.53 1.55 17.27
CA ALA A 23 -2.58 0.76 16.63
C ALA A 23 -3.68 1.65 16.04
N ASP A 24 -4.13 2.68 16.77
CA ASP A 24 -5.13 3.64 16.29
C ASP A 24 -4.65 4.45 15.09
N ALA A 25 -3.39 4.91 15.09
CA ALA A 25 -2.84 5.65 13.95
C ALA A 25 -2.77 4.76 12.71
N LEU A 26 -2.37 3.49 12.88
CA LEU A 26 -2.35 2.52 11.80
C LEU A 26 -3.77 2.21 11.30
N ALA A 27 -4.74 2.06 12.19
CA ALA A 27 -6.15 1.86 11.85
C ALA A 27 -6.72 3.04 11.07
N CYS A 28 -6.43 4.26 11.51
CA CYS A 28 -6.82 5.48 10.80
C CYS A 28 -6.22 5.52 9.40
N TYR A 29 -4.93 5.21 9.26
CA TYR A 29 -4.25 5.16 7.97
C TYR A 29 -4.83 4.09 7.04
N ALA A 30 -5.10 2.89 7.58
CA ALA A 30 -5.68 1.78 6.83
C ALA A 30 -7.11 2.06 6.36
N ASN A 31 -7.90 2.81 7.13
CA ASN A 31 -9.26 3.22 6.76
C ASN A 31 -9.31 4.49 5.90
N ALA A 32 -8.24 5.30 5.88
CA ALA A 32 -8.18 6.53 5.10
C ALA A 32 -8.08 6.28 3.59
N MET A 33 -7.59 5.11 3.17
CA MET A 33 -7.49 4.74 1.77
C MET A 33 -8.50 3.65 1.43
N THR A 34 -9.51 3.98 0.63
CA THR A 34 -10.47 2.96 0.16
C THR A 34 -9.78 1.99 -0.80
N ASP A 35 -10.30 0.77 -0.90
CA ASP A 35 -9.81 -0.24 -1.85
C ASP A 35 -9.81 0.29 -3.31
N GLN A 36 -10.75 1.17 -3.66
CA GLN A 36 -10.80 1.82 -4.98
C GLN A 36 -9.67 2.84 -5.18
N GLU A 37 -9.36 3.66 -4.18
CA GLU A 37 -8.20 4.57 -4.22
C GLU A 37 -6.90 3.79 -4.35
N ALA A 38 -6.75 2.73 -3.57
CA ALA A 38 -5.56 1.87 -3.59
C ALA A 38 -5.33 1.24 -4.98
N ALA A 39 -6.39 0.67 -5.55
CA ALA A 39 -6.36 0.07 -6.88
C ALA A 39 -6.02 1.11 -7.97
N ARG A 40 -6.60 2.31 -7.88
CA ARG A 40 -6.29 3.42 -8.80
C ARG A 40 -4.82 3.82 -8.72
N GLN A 41 -4.30 4.06 -7.52
CA GLN A 41 -2.89 4.45 -7.35
C GLN A 41 -1.94 3.38 -7.87
N PHE A 42 -2.21 2.11 -7.61
CA PHE A 42 -1.42 1.00 -8.14
C PHE A 42 -1.44 0.95 -9.67
N GLN A 43 -2.62 1.07 -10.28
CA GLN A 43 -2.77 1.08 -11.74
C GLN A 43 -1.97 2.24 -12.38
N THR A 44 -2.08 3.43 -11.80
CA THR A 44 -1.34 4.63 -12.25
C THR A 44 0.17 4.44 -12.13
N ALA A 45 0.65 3.96 -10.98
CA ALA A 45 2.07 3.68 -10.79
C ALA A 45 2.60 2.65 -11.80
N ARG A 46 1.85 1.58 -12.05
CA ARG A 46 2.21 0.55 -13.04
C ARG A 46 2.32 1.14 -14.45
N GLN A 47 1.35 1.97 -14.85
CA GLN A 47 1.36 2.64 -16.16
C GLN A 47 2.60 3.54 -16.32
N ILE A 48 2.95 4.32 -15.29
CA ILE A 48 4.13 5.18 -15.30
C ILE A 48 5.42 4.36 -15.47
N ILE A 49 5.56 3.28 -14.70
CA ILE A 49 6.75 2.42 -14.75
C ILE A 49 6.89 1.77 -16.13
N PHE A 50 5.81 1.19 -16.66
CA PHE A 50 5.84 0.57 -17.99
C PHE A 50 6.08 1.60 -19.10
N ALA A 51 5.44 2.77 -19.04
CA ALA A 51 5.72 3.84 -19.98
C ALA A 51 7.21 4.21 -19.98
N LYS A 52 7.85 4.31 -18.80
CA LYS A 52 9.30 4.56 -18.71
C LYS A 52 10.12 3.44 -19.34
N ILE A 53 9.88 2.18 -18.96
CA ILE A 53 10.64 1.02 -19.46
C ILE A 53 10.54 0.93 -20.99
N PHE A 54 9.32 0.97 -21.53
CA PHE A 54 9.08 0.77 -22.96
C PHE A 54 9.35 2.02 -23.82
N ALA A 55 9.36 3.23 -23.24
CA ALA A 55 9.82 4.41 -23.95
C ALA A 55 11.32 4.35 -24.26
N THR A 56 12.14 3.84 -23.33
CA THR A 56 13.59 3.63 -23.55
C THR A 56 13.90 2.57 -24.62
N SER A 57 13.02 1.59 -24.82
CA SER A 57 13.24 0.55 -25.84
C SER A 57 13.00 1.01 -27.29
N LYS A 58 12.46 2.22 -27.51
CA LYS A 58 12.17 2.76 -28.86
C LYS A 58 13.26 3.69 -29.42
N THR A 59 14.35 3.89 -28.68
CA THR A 59 15.44 4.83 -29.02
C THR A 59 16.82 4.15 -29.18
N ALA A 60 16.84 2.86 -29.51
CA ALA A 60 18.05 2.10 -29.83
C ALA A 60 17.99 1.56 -31.26
#